data_AF-X0YDT3-F1
#
_entry.id   AF-X0YDT3-F1
#
_cell.length_a   1.000
_cell.length_b   1.000
_cell.length_c   1.000
_cell.angle_alpha   90.00
_cell.angle_beta   90.00
_cell.angle_gamma   90.00
#
_symmetry.space_group_name_H-M   'P 1'
#
loop_
_entity.id
_entity.type
_entity.pdbx_description
1 polymer ?
#
loop_
_entity_poly.entity_id
_entity_poly.type
_entity_poly.pdbx_seq_one_letter_code
_entity_poly.pdbx_strand_id
1 'polypeptide(L)'
;MNQLKNIFKTTLGMNLASIITGTIYLIIGPEMIFGILFTIILVSSWFLNIGLIFFDDFFVVKSHPNGKIINRIGHGFLMMQIVAILFIVAGNFLMNAKWGTPAIWYLLISIGFFTTFAFGSILAYVNMKNIDIAEVWNFE
;
A
#
# COMPACT_ATOMS: atom_id res chain seq x y z
N MET A 1 21.46 7.48 5.05
CA MET A 1 20.18 7.73 5.75
C MET A 1 19.24 8.75 5.09
N ASN A 2 19.65 10.00 4.80
CA ASN A 2 18.69 11.05 4.36
C ASN A 2 17.89 10.72 3.09
N GLN A 3 18.52 10.06 2.10
CA GLN A 3 17.84 9.63 0.87
C GLN A 3 16.77 8.57 1.14
N LEU A 4 17.06 7.57 1.99
CA LEU A 4 16.09 6.53 2.38
C LEU A 4 14.91 7.08 3.14
N LYS A 5 15.15 8.03 4.04
CA LYS A 5 14.09 8.75 4.75
C LYS A 5 13.16 9.48 3.78
N ASN A 6 13.70 10.04 2.70
CA ASN A 6 12.88 10.65 1.63
C ASN A 6 12.08 9.60 0.85
N ILE A 7 12.65 8.43 0.55
CA ILE A 7 11.92 7.34 -0.11
C ILE A 7 10.73 6.89 0.74
N PHE A 8 10.91 6.69 2.05
CA PHE A 8 9.82 6.31 2.95
C PHE A 8 8.76 7.40 3.07
N LYS A 9 9.16 8.68 3.13
CA LYS A 9 8.22 9.81 3.11
C LYS A 9 7.41 9.87 1.82
N THR A 10 8.06 9.71 0.66
CA THR A 10 7.39 9.68 -0.64
C THR A 10 6.42 8.52 -0.70
N THR A 11 6.82 7.33 -0.25
CA THR A 11 5.95 6.15 -0.21
C THR A 11 4.74 6.38 0.69
N LEU A 12 4.93 6.95 1.89
CA LEU A 12 3.84 7.32 2.77
C LEU A 12 2.89 8.33 2.11
N GLY A 13 3.45 9.39 1.51
CA GLY A 13 2.67 10.43 0.81
C GLY A 13 1.85 9.87 -0.35
N MET A 14 2.41 8.95 -1.14
CA MET A 14 1.72 8.30 -2.26
C MET A 14 0.60 7.37 -1.80
N ASN A 15 0.80 6.63 -0.70
CA ASN A 15 -0.25 5.81 -0.11
C ASN A 15 -1.41 6.68 0.42
N LEU A 16 -1.10 7.76 1.14
CA LEU A 16 -2.12 8.70 1.65
C LEU A 16 -2.85 9.41 0.50
N ALA A 17 -2.12 9.82 -0.54
CA ALA A 17 -2.72 10.38 -1.75
C ALA A 17 -3.63 9.37 -2.44
N SER A 18 -3.26 8.08 -2.48
CA SER A 18 -4.12 7.01 -3.01
C SER A 18 -5.42 6.87 -2.20
N ILE A 19 -5.34 6.91 -0.87
CA ILE A 19 -6.53 6.87 0.01
C ILE A 19 -7.46 8.07 -0.25
N ILE A 20 -6.90 9.28 -0.30
CA ILE A 20 -7.67 10.51 -0.54
C ILE A 20 -8.32 10.46 -1.92
N THR A 21 -7.53 10.18 -2.95
CA THR A 21 -8.04 10.15 -4.34
C THR A 21 -9.02 9.02 -4.58
N GLY A 22 -8.84 7.85 -3.96
CA GLY A 22 -9.81 6.75 -3.98
C GLY A 22 -11.14 7.13 -3.31
N THR A 23 -11.09 7.88 -2.21
CA THR A 23 -12.30 8.40 -1.55
C THR A 23 -13.04 9.39 -2.45
N ILE A 24 -12.31 10.30 -3.08
CA ILE A 24 -12.87 11.27 -4.03
C ILE A 24 -13.49 10.53 -5.23
N TYR A 25 -12.81 9.51 -5.75
CA TYR A 25 -13.29 8.70 -6.87
C TYR A 25 -14.63 8.01 -6.56
N LEU A 26 -14.83 7.54 -5.34
CA LEU A 26 -16.10 6.93 -4.92
C LEU A 26 -17.27 7.92 -4.84
N ILE A 27 -17.00 9.21 -4.62
CA ILE A 27 -18.02 10.25 -4.49
C ILE A 27 -18.36 10.88 -5.84
N ILE A 28 -17.33 11.24 -6.61
CA ILE A 28 -17.47 12.03 -7.85
C ILE A 28 -17.62 11.11 -9.08
N GLY A 29 -17.11 9.89 -9.01
CA GLY A 29 -17.06 8.97 -10.13
C GLY A 29 -15.90 9.24 -11.10
N PRO A 30 -15.81 8.46 -12.20
CA PRO A 30 -14.68 8.49 -13.12
C PRO A 30 -14.78 9.65 -14.13
N GLU A 31 -14.40 10.85 -13.72
CA GLU A 31 -14.10 11.93 -14.67
C GLU A 31 -12.77 11.67 -15.38
N MET A 32 -12.68 11.92 -16.69
CA MET A 32 -11.55 11.49 -17.53
C MET A 32 -10.18 11.97 -17.01
N ILE A 33 -10.08 13.25 -16.61
CA ILE A 33 -8.83 13.84 -16.10
C ILE A 33 -8.47 13.30 -14.71
N PHE A 34 -9.46 13.21 -13.82
CA PHE A 34 -9.27 12.68 -12.47
C PHE A 34 -8.92 11.19 -12.48
N GLY A 35 -9.49 10.43 -13.41
CA GLY A 35 -9.19 9.02 -13.62
C GLY A 35 -7.74 8.77 -14.03
N ILE A 36 -7.17 9.60 -14.91
CA ILE A 36 -5.76 9.50 -15.32
C ILE A 36 -4.84 9.78 -14.13
N LEU A 37 -5.07 10.90 -13.43
CA LEU A 37 -4.26 11.27 -12.25
C LEU A 37 -4.34 10.20 -11.15
N PHE A 38 -5.54 9.70 -10.88
CA PHE A 38 -5.76 8.60 -9.94
C PHE A 38 -4.97 7.35 -10.32
N THR A 39 -5.01 6.96 -11.60
CA THR A 39 -4.30 5.77 -12.09
C THR A 39 -2.79 5.91 -11.93
N ILE A 40 -2.22 7.07 -12.26
CA ILE A 40 -0.78 7.32 -12.10
C ILE A 40 -0.36 7.21 -10.64
N ILE A 41 -1.11 7.84 -9.73
CA ILE A 41 -0.85 7.80 -8.29
C ILE A 41 -0.94 6.36 -7.77
N LEU A 42 -2.00 5.64 -8.15
CA LEU A 42 -2.25 4.27 -7.74
C LEU A 42 -1.12 3.34 -8.16
N VAL A 43 -0.78 3.32 -9.46
CA VAL A 43 0.25 2.42 -10.00
C VAL A 43 1.61 2.74 -9.38
N SER A 44 1.96 4.02 -9.27
CA SER A 44 3.22 4.44 -8.66
C SER A 44 3.30 4.02 -7.19
N SER A 45 2.23 4.23 -6.43
CA SER A 45 2.17 3.84 -5.01
C SER A 45 2.25 2.32 -4.83
N TRP A 46 1.66 1.54 -5.74
CA TRP A 46 1.75 0.07 -5.70
C TRP A 46 3.18 -0.43 -5.92
N PHE A 47 3.90 0.11 -6.92
CA PHE A 47 5.31 -0.23 -7.13
C PHE A 47 6.20 0.19 -5.96
N LEU A 48 5.97 1.37 -5.38
CA LEU A 48 6.69 1.82 -4.18
C LEU A 48 6.45 0.88 -2.99
N ASN A 49 5.22 0.39 -2.81
CA ASN A 49 4.88 -0.56 -1.75
C ASN A 49 5.58 -1.92 -1.94
N ILE A 50 5.62 -2.44 -3.18
CA ILE A 50 6.36 -3.67 -3.48
C ILE A 50 7.86 -3.45 -3.23
N GLY A 51 8.41 -2.35 -3.74
CA GLY A 51 9.81 -1.99 -3.52
C GLY A 51 10.17 -1.87 -2.05
N LEU A 52 9.26 -1.31 -1.23
CA LEU A 52 9.44 -1.18 0.21
C LEU A 52 9.57 -2.56 0.89
N ILE A 53 8.72 -3.52 0.52
CA ILE A 53 8.78 -4.87 1.08
C ILE A 53 10.09 -5.56 0.73
N PHE A 54 10.52 -5.49 -0.53
CA PHE A 54 11.81 -6.06 -0.94
C PHE A 54 12.96 -5.40 -0.22
N PHE A 55 12.93 -4.07 -0.12
CA PHE A 55 13.94 -3.32 0.60
C PHE A 55 14.04 -3.76 2.07
N ASP A 56 12.90 -3.90 2.75
CA ASP A 56 12.86 -4.35 4.13
C ASP A 56 13.42 -5.78 4.28
N ASP A 57 13.12 -6.68 3.33
CA ASP A 57 13.60 -8.07 3.40
C ASP A 57 15.12 -8.20 3.28
N PHE A 58 15.74 -7.36 2.43
CA PHE A 58 17.19 -7.36 2.20
C PHE A 58 17.97 -6.58 3.27
N PHE A 59 17.46 -5.43 3.72
CA PHE A 59 18.24 -4.49 4.52
C PHE A 59 17.88 -4.47 6.01
N VAL A 60 16.77 -5.08 6.46
CA VAL A 60 16.41 -5.05 7.89
C VAL A 60 17.10 -6.17 8.66
N VAL A 61 17.72 -5.81 9.79
CA VAL A 61 18.34 -6.75 10.73
C VAL A 61 17.26 -7.46 11.55
N LYS A 62 16.96 -8.71 11.16
CA LYS A 62 15.88 -9.53 11.75
C LYS A 62 16.19 -10.05 13.17
N SER A 63 17.40 -9.84 13.70
CA SER A 63 17.75 -10.15 15.08
C SER A 63 17.31 -9.07 16.07
N HIS A 64 17.30 -7.79 15.64
CA HIS A 64 16.93 -6.65 16.47
C HIS A 64 15.41 -6.58 16.71
N PRO A 65 14.92 -6.19 17.91
CA PRO A 65 13.49 -6.14 18.21
C PRO A 65 12.66 -5.29 17.22
N ASN A 66 13.14 -4.09 16.87
CA ASN A 66 12.45 -3.23 15.90
C ASN A 66 12.50 -3.81 14.47
N GLY A 67 13.60 -4.47 14.10
CA GLY A 67 13.71 -5.14 12.80
C GLY A 67 12.74 -6.32 12.68
N LYS A 68 12.52 -7.07 13.77
CA LYS A 68 11.47 -8.12 13.83
C LYS A 68 10.08 -7.54 13.63
N ILE A 69 9.79 -6.36 14.20
CA ILE A 69 8.50 -5.68 14.02
C ILE A 69 8.30 -5.28 12.55
N ILE A 70 9.29 -4.61 11.95
CA ILE A 70 9.25 -4.22 10.53
C ILE A 70 9.02 -5.45 9.65
N ASN A 71 9.80 -6.52 9.86
CA ASN A 71 9.68 -7.76 9.08
C ASN A 71 8.28 -8.42 9.22
N ARG A 72 7.72 -8.44 10.43
CA ARG A 72 6.36 -8.96 10.65
C ARG A 72 5.30 -8.12 9.96
N ILE A 73 5.42 -6.79 10.01
CA ILE A 73 4.50 -5.88 9.31
C ILE A 73 4.65 -6.04 7.80
N GLY A 74 5.87 -6.19 7.28
CA GLY A 74 6.14 -6.43 5.85
C GLY A 74 5.49 -7.73 5.35
N HIS A 75 5.66 -8.85 6.07
CA HIS A 75 4.99 -10.10 5.72
C HIS A 75 3.46 -10.02 5.90
N GLY A 76 3.00 -9.35 6.96
CA GLY A 76 1.58 -9.07 7.14
C GLY A 76 1.00 -8.29 5.97
N PHE A 77 1.73 -7.27 5.49
CA PHE A 77 1.34 -6.48 4.34
C PHE A 77 1.28 -7.30 3.05
N LEU A 78 2.26 -8.18 2.79
CA LEU A 78 2.21 -9.11 1.65
C LEU A 78 0.95 -9.98 1.68
N MET A 79 0.65 -10.58 2.83
CA MET A 79 -0.57 -11.39 2.98
C MET A 79 -1.83 -10.56 2.74
N MET A 80 -1.90 -9.35 3.31
CA MET A 80 -3.02 -8.44 3.10
C MET A 80 -3.14 -7.99 1.64
N GLN A 81 -2.04 -7.84 0.89
CA GLN A 81 -2.09 -7.54 -0.55
C GLN A 81 -2.70 -8.70 -1.33
N ILE A 82 -2.36 -9.96 -1.02
CA ILE A 82 -2.96 -11.12 -1.67
C ILE A 82 -4.49 -11.12 -1.45
N VAL A 83 -4.91 -10.93 -0.20
CA VAL A 83 -6.35 -10.85 0.14
C VAL A 83 -7.04 -9.67 -0.55
N ALA A 84 -6.38 -8.51 -0.58
CA ALA A 84 -6.89 -7.32 -1.24
C ALA A 84 -7.08 -7.51 -2.74
N ILE A 85 -6.11 -8.15 -3.42
CA ILE A 85 -6.22 -8.49 -4.84
C ILE A 85 -7.39 -9.42 -5.08
N LEU A 86 -7.59 -10.44 -4.24
CA LEU A 86 -8.74 -11.33 -4.34
C LEU A 86 -10.07 -10.58 -4.22
N PHE A 87 -10.18 -9.62 -3.29
CA PHE A 87 -11.37 -8.78 -3.19
C PHE A 87 -11.59 -7.87 -4.39
N ILE A 88 -10.53 -7.23 -4.90
CA ILE A 88 -10.62 -6.40 -6.11
C ILE A 88 -11.05 -7.23 -7.31
N VAL A 89 -10.44 -8.40 -7.52
CA VAL A 89 -10.77 -9.30 -8.63
C VAL A 89 -12.19 -9.84 -8.48
N ALA A 90 -12.59 -10.29 -7.29
CA ALA A 90 -13.95 -10.78 -7.03
C ALA A 90 -15.00 -9.69 -7.27
N GLY A 91 -14.77 -8.46 -6.78
CA GLY A 91 -15.67 -7.34 -6.99
C GLY A 91 -15.80 -6.96 -8.47
N ASN A 92 -14.68 -6.93 -9.21
CA ASN A 92 -14.70 -6.70 -10.66
C ASN A 92 -15.38 -7.85 -11.42
N PHE A 93 -15.16 -9.10 -11.02
CA PHE A 93 -15.82 -10.26 -11.64
C PHE A 93 -17.33 -10.20 -11.45
N LEU A 94 -17.82 -9.95 -10.24
CA LEU A 94 -19.25 -9.81 -9.94
C LEU A 94 -19.88 -8.65 -10.72
N MET A 95 -19.17 -7.52 -10.85
CA MET A 95 -19.61 -6.39 -11.65
C MET A 95 -19.75 -6.74 -13.14
N ASN A 96 -18.76 -7.43 -13.71
CA ASN A 96 -18.78 -7.83 -15.12
C ASN A 96 -19.84 -8.90 -15.43
N ALA A 97 -20.01 -9.87 -14.53
CA ALA A 97 -21.05 -10.90 -14.64
C ALA A 97 -22.46 -10.38 -14.31
N LYS A 98 -22.57 -9.15 -13.77
CA LYS A 98 -23.80 -8.56 -13.24
C LYS A 98 -24.46 -9.42 -12.15
N TRP A 99 -23.65 -10.02 -11.28
CA TRP A 99 -24.10 -10.91 -10.21
C TRP A 99 -24.07 -10.22 -8.85
N GLY A 100 -25.20 -10.17 -8.14
CA GLY A 100 -25.31 -9.48 -6.85
C GLY A 100 -25.68 -8.00 -6.98
N THR A 101 -25.62 -7.26 -5.88
CA THR A 101 -25.97 -5.83 -5.87
C THR A 101 -24.73 -4.96 -6.15
N PRO A 102 -24.88 -3.79 -6.79
CA PRO A 102 -23.78 -2.85 -7.00
C PRO A 102 -23.02 -2.52 -5.71
N ALA A 103 -23.75 -2.40 -4.59
CA ALA A 103 -23.16 -2.14 -3.27
C ALA A 103 -22.10 -3.19 -2.88
N ILE A 104 -22.34 -4.48 -3.15
CA ILE A 104 -21.39 -5.55 -2.83
C ILE A 104 -20.15 -5.47 -3.71
N TRP A 105 -20.31 -5.14 -5.00
CA TRP A 105 -19.18 -5.00 -5.93
C TRP A 105 -18.22 -3.90 -5.48
N TYR A 106 -18.78 -2.72 -5.22
CA TYR A 106 -18.00 -1.57 -4.77
C TYR A 106 -17.44 -1.77 -3.37
N LEU A 107 -18.15 -2.46 -2.47
CA LEU A 107 -17.63 -2.78 -1.14
C LEU A 107 -16.38 -3.67 -1.21
N LEU A 108 -16.41 -4.73 -2.02
CA LEU A 108 -15.25 -5.62 -2.19
C LEU A 108 -14.06 -4.87 -2.79
N ILE A 109 -14.28 -4.11 -3.87
CA ILE A 109 -13.23 -3.30 -4.50
C ILE A 109 -12.66 -2.29 -3.48
N SER A 110 -13.52 -1.61 -2.73
CA SER A 110 -13.12 -0.61 -1.74
C SER A 110 -12.30 -1.22 -0.60
N ILE A 111 -12.73 -2.36 -0.04
CA ILE A 111 -11.99 -3.05 1.02
C ILE A 111 -10.59 -3.41 0.53
N GLY A 112 -10.47 -4.03 -0.65
CA GLY A 112 -9.16 -4.39 -1.19
C GLY A 112 -8.28 -3.16 -1.47
N PHE A 113 -8.87 -2.12 -2.06
CA PHE A 113 -8.17 -0.86 -2.33
C PHE A 113 -7.64 -0.21 -1.04
N PHE A 114 -8.52 0.14 -0.10
CA PHE A 114 -8.13 0.89 1.09
C PHE A 114 -7.23 0.08 2.01
N THR A 115 -7.41 -1.24 2.09
CA THR A 115 -6.53 -2.10 2.91
C THR A 115 -5.09 -2.06 2.39
N THR A 116 -4.90 -2.16 1.07
CA THR A 116 -3.57 -2.08 0.45
C THR A 116 -2.84 -0.80 0.82
N PHE A 117 -3.48 0.35 0.63
CA PHE A 117 -2.83 1.63 0.89
C PHE A 117 -2.72 1.97 2.38
N ALA A 118 -3.65 1.52 3.22
CA ALA A 118 -3.55 1.69 4.66
C ALA A 118 -2.36 0.91 5.25
N PHE A 119 -2.17 -0.36 4.85
CA PHE A 119 -1.01 -1.14 5.28
C PHE A 119 0.30 -0.60 4.70
N GLY A 120 0.30 -0.15 3.44
CA GLY A 120 1.45 0.52 2.83
C GLY A 120 1.86 1.77 3.62
N SER A 121 0.89 2.60 4.04
CA SER A 121 1.14 3.76 4.92
C SER A 121 1.72 3.35 6.27
N ILE A 122 1.19 2.30 6.90
CA ILE A 122 1.70 1.81 8.20
C ILE A 122 3.15 1.35 8.07
N LEU A 123 3.47 0.54 7.06
CA LEU A 123 4.83 0.04 6.84
C LEU A 123 5.80 1.19 6.57
N ALA A 124 5.46 2.10 5.66
CA ALA A 124 6.29 3.26 5.34
C ALA A 124 6.52 4.17 6.57
N TYR A 125 5.50 4.36 7.41
CA TYR A 125 5.62 5.13 8.65
C TYR A 125 6.55 4.45 9.67
N VAL A 126 6.42 3.14 9.87
CA VAL A 126 7.28 2.39 10.79
C VAL A 126 8.73 2.42 10.31
N ASN A 127 8.97 2.25 9.01
CA ASN A 127 10.32 2.35 8.43
C ASN A 127 10.91 3.75 8.61
N MET A 128 10.13 4.80 8.36
CA MET A 128 10.55 6.18 8.60
C MET A 128 10.92 6.45 10.07
N LYS A 129 10.19 5.86 11.03
CA LYS A 129 10.46 6.04 12.46
C LYS A 129 11.74 5.34 12.92
N ASN A 130 12.13 4.24 12.26
CA ASN A 130 13.26 3.41 12.67
C ASN A 130 14.51 3.59 11.79
N ILE A 131 14.50 4.45 10.76
CA ILE A 131 15.63 4.64 9.82
C ILE A 131 16.89 5.22 10.47
N ASP A 132 16.74 5.94 11.57
CA ASP A 132 17.86 6.57 12.28
C ASP A 132 18.55 5.60 13.28
N ILE A 133 18.01 4.39 13.46
CA ILE A 133 18.56 3.35 14.35
C ILE A 133 19.47 2.44 13.52
N ALA A 134 20.79 2.60 13.64
CA ALA A 134 21.76 1.87 12.84
C ALA A 134 21.64 0.34 13.02
N GLU A 135 21.34 -0.14 14.23
CA GLU A 135 21.25 -1.59 14.50
C GLU A 135 20.03 -2.27 13.82
N VAL A 136 19.08 -1.48 13.30
CA VAL A 136 17.91 -2.00 12.58
C VAL A 136 18.22 -2.27 11.11
N TRP A 137 19.24 -1.62 10.55
CA TRP A 137 19.50 -1.64 9.11
C TRP A 137 20.92 -2.13 8.80
N ASN A 138 21.01 -3.16 7.98
CA ASN A 138 22.26 -3.73 7.51
C ASN A 138 22.67 -3.05 6.19
N PHE A 139 23.28 -1.87 6.29
CA PHE A 139 23.83 -1.15 5.13
C PHE A 139 25.32 -1.45 4.86
N GLU A 140 25.85 -2.53 5.44
CA GLU A 140 27.22 -3.00 5.18
C GLU A 140 27.45 -3.38 3.72
#